data_AF-A0A946AYE4-F1
#
_entry.id   AF-A0A946AYE4-F1
#
_cell.length_a   1.000
_cell.length_b   1.000
_cell.length_c   1.000
_cell.angle_alpha   90.00
_cell.angle_beta   90.00
_cell.angle_gamma   90.00
#
_symmetry.space_group_name_H-M   'P 1'
#
loop_
_entity.id
_entity.type
_entity.pdbx_description
1 polymer ?
#
loop_
_entity_poly.entity_id
_entity_poly.type
_entity_poly.pdbx_seq_one_letter_code
_entity_poly.pdbx_strand_id
1 'polypeptide(L)'
;MLTKLHCLSQQVRWVACILIILFLQYENSFAFEKQVAKKTSGEPYPHILKKETFTINTRNIKVLKENGKYLWIGTSNGLLRYDTQGQEEIEVYDNTNKLLSNGIFSIAIDKKNLPWVGTYGGGLSHFNGSNWENQNTPDGLNDAFIYDIQFEKENIWLATWSGVNFS
;
A
#
# COMPACT_ATOMS: atom_id res chain seq x y z
N MET A 1 -0.16 16.04 74.97
CA MET A 1 -1.25 16.24 73.99
C MET A 1 -0.82 17.12 72.78
N LEU A 2 0.47 17.13 72.39
CA LEU A 2 0.99 18.02 71.32
C LEU A 2 1.62 17.27 70.13
N THR A 3 1.85 15.96 70.23
CA THR A 3 2.47 15.15 69.16
C THR A 3 1.49 14.69 68.08
N LYS A 4 0.18 14.64 68.34
CA LYS A 4 -0.85 14.25 67.34
C LYS A 4 -1.23 15.37 66.37
N LEU A 5 -1.13 16.64 66.76
CA LEU A 5 -1.46 17.79 65.90
C LEU A 5 -0.39 18.06 64.83
N HIS A 6 0.87 17.71 65.08
CA HIS A 6 1.96 17.90 64.12
C HIS A 6 1.88 16.90 62.94
N CYS A 7 1.44 15.66 63.22
CA CYS A 7 1.29 14.59 62.23
C CYS A 7 0.15 14.85 61.22
N LEU A 8 -0.98 15.42 61.69
CA LEU A 8 -2.09 15.83 60.81
C LEU A 8 -1.68 16.93 59.82
N SER A 9 -0.80 17.85 60.23
CA SER A 9 -0.36 18.97 59.38
C SER A 9 0.54 18.53 58.22
N GLN A 10 1.33 17.46 58.41
CA GLN A 10 2.14 16.88 57.35
C GLN A 10 1.27 16.16 56.32
N GLN A 11 0.30 15.36 56.76
CA GLN A 11 -0.60 14.64 55.85
C GLN A 11 -1.41 15.61 54.96
N VAL A 12 -1.88 16.73 55.50
CA VAL A 12 -2.59 17.76 54.73
C VAL A 12 -1.66 18.45 53.71
N ARG A 13 -0.39 18.65 54.04
CA ARG A 13 0.61 19.21 53.11
C ARG A 13 0.91 18.26 51.94
N TRP A 14 1.03 16.96 52.21
CA TRP A 14 1.26 15.96 51.15
C TRP A 14 0.06 15.85 50.20
N VAL A 15 -1.16 15.87 50.73
CA VAL A 15 -2.38 15.85 49.92
C VAL A 15 -2.50 17.14 49.08
N ALA A 16 -2.18 18.31 49.66
CA ALA A 16 -2.16 19.57 48.92
C ALA A 16 -1.11 19.58 47.80
N CYS A 17 0.09 19.07 48.04
CA CYS A 17 1.13 18.94 47.01
C CYS A 17 0.73 17.98 45.89
N ILE A 18 0.12 16.84 46.22
CA ILE A 18 -0.37 15.88 45.21
C ILE A 18 -1.49 16.51 44.37
N LEU A 19 -2.43 17.22 45.00
CA LEU A 19 -3.50 17.92 44.27
C LEU A 19 -2.94 19.02 43.36
N ILE A 20 -1.93 19.78 43.79
CA ILE A 20 -1.26 20.79 42.95
C ILE A 20 -0.52 20.14 41.78
N ILE A 21 0.19 19.02 42.00
CA ILE A 21 0.89 18.30 40.93
C ILE A 21 -0.12 17.73 39.92
N LEU A 22 -1.24 17.18 40.38
CA LEU A 22 -2.31 16.69 39.52
C LEU A 22 -2.97 17.84 38.73
N PHE A 23 -3.13 19.02 39.33
CA PHE A 23 -3.64 20.21 38.65
C PHE A 23 -2.67 20.72 37.57
N LEU A 24 -1.37 20.75 37.87
CA LEU A 24 -0.32 21.15 36.91
C LEU A 24 -0.13 20.13 35.77
N GLN A 25 -0.44 18.85 36.01
CA GLN A 25 -0.41 17.82 34.97
C GLN A 25 -1.66 17.84 34.08
N TYR A 26 -2.80 18.31 34.59
CA TYR A 26 -4.05 18.42 33.82
C TYR A 26 -3.97 19.50 32.72
N GLU A 27 -3.29 20.61 32.99
CA GLU A 27 -3.08 21.68 32.01
C GLU A 27 -2.10 21.30 30.88
N ASN A 28 -1.36 20.19 31.02
CA ASN A 28 -0.48 19.66 29.97
C ASN A 28 -1.17 18.63 29.07
N SER A 29 -2.50 18.59 29.05
CA SER A 29 -3.23 17.93 27.97
C SER A 29 -3.03 18.73 26.68
N PHE A 30 -1.90 18.52 26.01
CA PHE A 30 -1.65 19.00 24.67
C PHE A 30 -2.70 18.37 23.75
N ALA A 31 -3.83 19.05 23.60
CA ALA A 31 -4.67 18.86 22.44
C ALA A 31 -3.78 19.14 21.23
N PHE A 32 -3.47 18.10 20.46
CA PHE A 32 -2.80 18.26 19.18
C PHE A 32 -3.75 19.06 18.29
N GLU A 33 -3.57 20.38 18.25
CA GLU A 33 -4.30 21.25 17.36
C GLU A 33 -3.82 20.91 15.94
N LYS A 34 -4.52 19.96 15.31
CA LYS A 34 -4.23 19.54 13.94
C LYS A 34 -4.44 20.78 13.08
N GLN A 35 -3.36 21.38 12.61
CA GLN A 35 -3.39 22.45 11.62
C GLN A 35 -4.32 21.99 10.48
N VAL A 36 -5.52 22.55 10.41
CA VAL A 36 -6.47 22.24 9.35
C VAL A 36 -5.82 22.75 8.07
N ALA A 37 -5.56 21.83 7.13
CA ALA A 37 -4.92 22.17 5.87
C ALA A 37 -5.66 23.36 5.24
N LYS A 38 -4.97 24.49 5.07
CA LYS A 38 -5.54 25.63 4.34
C LYS A 38 -5.73 25.18 2.89
N LYS A 39 -6.90 25.45 2.34
CA LYS A 39 -7.17 25.30 0.90
C LYS A 39 -6.15 26.16 0.15
N THR A 40 -5.15 25.53 -0.44
CA THR A 40 -4.20 26.21 -1.32
C THR A 40 -4.85 26.39 -2.68
N SER A 41 -4.97 27.63 -3.16
CA SER A 41 -5.17 27.91 -4.58
C SER A 41 -3.82 27.70 -5.27
N GLY A 42 -3.50 26.46 -5.61
CA GLY A 42 -2.31 26.15 -6.40
C GLY A 42 -2.45 26.75 -7.80
N GLU A 43 -1.33 27.20 -8.37
CA GLU A 43 -1.23 27.47 -9.80
C GLU A 43 -1.68 26.22 -10.60
N PRO A 44 -2.34 26.36 -11.76
CA PRO A 44 -2.75 25.22 -12.57
C PRO A 44 -1.53 24.35 -12.88
N TYR A 45 -1.53 23.11 -12.38
CA TYR A 45 -0.46 22.15 -12.70
C TYR A 45 -0.40 21.98 -14.23
N PRO A 46 0.78 22.10 -14.87
CA PRO A 46 0.92 22.09 -16.33
C PRO A 46 0.71 20.71 -16.97
N HIS A 47 0.16 19.74 -16.24
CA HIS A 47 -0.24 18.45 -16.81
C HIS A 47 -1.57 18.62 -17.56
N ILE A 48 -1.51 19.33 -18.69
CA ILE A 48 -2.56 19.28 -19.70
C ILE A 48 -2.56 17.84 -20.20
N LEU A 49 -3.57 17.07 -19.78
CA LEU A 49 -3.86 15.74 -20.32
C LEU A 49 -3.86 15.88 -21.85
N LYS A 50 -2.83 15.37 -22.53
CA LYS A 50 -2.90 15.21 -23.98
C LYS A 50 -4.05 14.25 -24.24
N LYS A 51 -5.01 14.70 -25.05
CA LYS A 51 -6.26 13.99 -25.37
C LYS A 51 -6.00 12.86 -26.37
N GLU A 52 -5.09 11.96 -26.01
CA GLU A 52 -4.89 10.70 -26.73
C GLU A 52 -5.42 9.61 -25.80
N THR A 53 -6.67 9.22 -26.05
CA THR A 53 -7.36 8.16 -25.31
C THR A 53 -7.43 6.94 -26.21
N PHE A 54 -6.98 5.79 -25.71
CA PHE A 54 -7.31 4.49 -26.29
C PHE A 54 -8.25 3.74 -25.35
N THR A 55 -9.28 3.12 -25.91
CA THR A 55 -10.27 2.37 -25.13
C THR A 55 -9.89 0.91 -25.12
N ILE A 56 -9.61 0.38 -23.93
CA ILE A 56 -9.54 -1.05 -23.69
C ILE A 56 -10.93 -1.55 -23.31
N ASN A 57 -11.39 -2.65 -23.90
CA ASN A 57 -12.70 -3.26 -23.60
C ASN A 57 -12.68 -3.99 -22.24
N THR A 58 -12.34 -3.27 -21.18
CA THR A 58 -12.25 -3.80 -19.82
C THR A 58 -13.09 -2.94 -18.88
N ARG A 59 -13.61 -3.56 -17.81
CA ARG A 59 -14.52 -2.87 -16.88
C ARG A 59 -13.84 -1.76 -16.08
N ASN A 60 -12.54 -1.86 -15.82
CA ASN A 60 -11.79 -0.92 -14.99
C ASN A 60 -10.28 -1.20 -15.05
N ILE A 61 -9.48 -0.14 -14.94
CA ILE A 61 -8.04 -0.21 -14.69
C ILE A 61 -7.81 -0.07 -13.18
N LYS A 62 -7.05 -0.99 -12.59
CA LYS A 62 -6.71 -0.98 -11.14
C LYS A 62 -5.29 -0.49 -10.90
N VAL A 63 -4.36 -0.85 -11.79
CA VAL A 63 -2.94 -0.56 -11.65
C VAL A 63 -2.31 -0.37 -13.02
N LEU A 64 -1.37 0.57 -13.10
CA LEU A 64 -0.54 0.82 -14.27
C LEU A 64 0.91 0.75 -13.84
N LYS A 65 1.74 0.07 -14.62
CA LYS A 65 3.18 -0.01 -14.37
C LYS A 65 3.94 -0.07 -15.67
N GLU A 66 4.83 0.89 -15.89
CA GLU A 66 5.72 0.87 -17.06
C GLU A 66 7.06 0.21 -16.75
N ASN A 67 7.71 -0.28 -17.80
CA ASN A 67 9.09 -0.77 -17.76
C ASN A 67 9.95 -0.15 -18.89
N GLY A 68 9.54 1.00 -19.44
CA GLY A 68 10.22 1.73 -20.52
C GLY A 68 9.91 1.23 -21.95
N LYS A 69 9.58 -0.05 -22.12
CA LYS A 69 9.08 -0.58 -23.41
C LYS A 69 7.57 -0.83 -23.36
N TYR A 70 7.12 -1.46 -22.28
CA TYR A 70 5.75 -1.88 -22.12
C TYR A 70 5.07 -1.12 -20.99
N LEU A 71 3.81 -0.80 -21.21
CA LEU A 71 2.86 -0.43 -20.18
C LEU A 71 2.05 -1.69 -19.80
N TRP A 72 2.21 -2.11 -18.55
CA TRP A 72 1.42 -3.19 -17.96
C TRP A 72 0.19 -2.60 -17.27
N ILE A 73 -0.97 -3.13 -17.62
CA ILE A 73 -2.28 -2.61 -17.21
C ILE A 73 -3.04 -3.71 -16.50
N GLY A 74 -3.17 -3.61 -15.18
CA GLY A 74 -3.95 -4.54 -14.39
C GLY A 74 -5.42 -4.15 -14.36
N THR A 75 -6.30 -5.10 -14.66
CA THR A 75 -7.75 -4.90 -14.69
C THR A 75 -8.47 -5.92 -13.81
N SER A 76 -9.80 -5.86 -13.70
CA SER A 76 -10.55 -6.96 -13.06
C SER A 76 -10.66 -8.23 -13.92
N ASN A 77 -10.31 -8.14 -15.21
CA ASN A 77 -10.51 -9.19 -16.22
C ASN A 77 -9.19 -9.61 -16.88
N GLY A 78 -8.08 -9.51 -16.16
CA GLY A 78 -6.75 -9.87 -16.64
C GLY A 78 -5.78 -8.70 -16.69
N LEU A 79 -4.58 -9.03 -17.16
CA LEU A 79 -3.45 -8.13 -17.35
C LEU A 79 -3.29 -7.85 -18.84
N LEU A 80 -3.13 -6.58 -19.19
CA LEU A 80 -2.80 -6.17 -20.54
C LEU A 80 -1.34 -5.73 -20.61
N ARG A 81 -0.71 -6.00 -21.75
CA ARG A 81 0.61 -5.45 -22.10
C ARG A 81 0.47 -4.61 -23.37
N TYR A 82 0.83 -3.35 -23.27
CA TYR A 82 0.80 -2.40 -24.38
C TYR A 82 2.22 -1.95 -24.73
N ASP A 83 2.61 -2.02 -26.00
CA ASP A 83 3.91 -1.53 -26.47
C ASP A 83 3.86 -0.01 -26.65
N THR A 84 4.69 0.70 -25.88
CA THR A 84 4.73 2.17 -25.87
C THR A 84 5.55 2.76 -27.01
N GLN A 85 6.26 1.94 -27.80
CA GLN A 85 7.24 2.38 -28.80
C GLN A 85 6.76 2.25 -30.25
N GLY A 86 5.53 1.77 -30.50
CA GLY A 86 4.93 1.89 -31.83
C GLY A 86 4.18 0.67 -32.37
N GLN A 87 3.88 -0.33 -31.54
CA GLN A 87 2.91 -1.36 -31.91
C GLN A 87 1.62 -1.12 -31.12
N GLU A 88 0.51 -0.84 -31.82
CA GLU A 88 -0.82 -0.72 -31.20
C GLU A 88 -1.40 -2.07 -30.73
N GLU A 89 -0.60 -3.12 -30.71
CA GLU A 89 -1.03 -4.45 -30.31
C GLU A 89 -1.06 -4.56 -28.77
N ILE A 90 -2.22 -4.95 -28.26
CA ILE A 90 -2.43 -5.22 -26.84
C ILE A 90 -2.45 -6.73 -26.66
N GLU A 91 -1.52 -7.23 -25.88
CA GLU A 91 -1.54 -8.63 -25.44
C GLU A 91 -2.34 -8.77 -24.14
N VAL A 92 -3.08 -9.86 -24.02
CA VAL A 92 -3.96 -10.15 -22.87
C VAL A 92 -3.50 -11.42 -22.18
N TYR A 93 -3.37 -11.34 -20.86
CA TYR A 93 -3.07 -12.46 -19.98
C TYR A 93 -4.18 -12.59 -18.94
N ASP A 94 -4.73 -13.80 -18.80
CA ASP A 94 -5.87 -14.07 -17.91
C ASP A 94 -5.79 -15.50 -17.34
N ASN A 95 -6.81 -15.93 -16.61
CA ASN A 95 -6.86 -17.24 -15.95
C ASN A 95 -7.10 -18.41 -16.91
N THR A 96 -7.46 -18.13 -18.16
CA THR A 96 -7.52 -19.14 -19.23
C THR A 96 -6.18 -19.27 -19.93
N ASN A 97 -5.35 -18.23 -19.86
CA ASN A 97 -4.07 -18.14 -20.53
C ASN A 97 -3.03 -17.44 -19.65
N LYS A 98 -2.40 -18.23 -18.77
CA LYS A 98 -1.15 -17.98 -18.02
C LYS A 98 -1.25 -17.49 -16.56
N LEU A 99 -2.30 -16.79 -16.15
CA LEU A 99 -2.45 -16.27 -14.78
C LEU A 99 -3.26 -17.21 -13.88
N LEU A 100 -3.14 -17.06 -12.57
CA LEU A 100 -3.96 -17.84 -11.61
C LEU A 100 -5.33 -17.21 -11.31
N SER A 101 -5.50 -15.91 -11.56
CA SER A 101 -6.78 -15.22 -11.40
C SER A 101 -6.84 -13.99 -12.32
N ASN A 102 -8.06 -13.59 -12.69
CA ASN A 102 -8.31 -12.45 -13.58
C ASN A 102 -8.21 -11.10 -12.87
N GLY A 103 -8.51 -11.06 -11.57
CA GLY A 103 -8.47 -9.80 -10.84
C GLY A 103 -7.02 -9.42 -10.57
N ILE A 104 -6.52 -8.36 -11.19
CA ILE A 104 -5.16 -7.87 -10.96
C ILE A 104 -5.19 -6.76 -9.92
N PHE A 105 -4.49 -6.95 -8.81
CA PHE A 105 -4.44 -5.99 -7.71
C PHE A 105 -3.17 -5.15 -7.72
N SER A 106 -2.04 -5.78 -8.01
CA SER A 106 -0.73 -5.12 -7.97
C SER A 106 0.16 -5.59 -9.12
N ILE A 107 1.04 -4.67 -9.55
CA ILE A 107 2.10 -4.96 -10.51
C ILE A 107 3.37 -4.27 -10.00
N ALA A 108 4.45 -5.03 -9.88
CA ALA A 108 5.78 -4.51 -9.64
C ALA A 108 6.73 -4.96 -10.75
N ILE A 109 7.76 -4.16 -11.02
CA ILE A 109 8.79 -4.49 -12.00
C ILE A 109 10.06 -4.79 -11.23
N ASP A 110 10.61 -5.98 -11.47
CA ASP A 110 11.85 -6.40 -10.83
C ASP A 110 13.08 -5.73 -11.46
N LYS A 111 14.25 -5.99 -10.87
CA LYS A 111 15.55 -5.48 -11.36
C LYS A 111 15.93 -5.98 -12.76
N LYS A 112 15.28 -7.04 -13.27
CA LYS A 112 15.46 -7.55 -14.64
C LYS A 112 14.44 -6.93 -15.61
N ASN A 113 13.69 -5.94 -15.16
CA ASN A 113 12.69 -5.21 -15.91
C ASN A 113 11.46 -6.07 -16.30
N LEU A 114 11.19 -7.12 -15.51
CA LEU A 114 10.10 -8.07 -15.74
C LEU A 114 8.99 -7.91 -14.68
N PRO A 115 7.71 -8.12 -15.06
CA PRO A 115 6.60 -7.91 -14.15
C PRO A 115 6.38 -9.07 -13.17
N TRP A 116 6.07 -8.69 -11.94
CA TRP A 116 5.44 -9.50 -10.92
C TRP A 116 4.02 -8.99 -10.71
N VAL A 117 3.07 -9.91 -10.61
CA VAL A 117 1.65 -9.61 -10.67
C VAL A 117 0.95 -10.26 -9.50
N GLY A 118 0.38 -9.43 -8.63
CA GLY A 118 -0.43 -9.86 -7.51
C GLY A 118 -1.90 -9.92 -7.92
N THR A 119 -2.54 -11.06 -7.66
CA THR A 119 -3.91 -11.31 -8.11
C THR A 119 -4.93 -11.33 -6.96
N TYR A 120 -6.21 -11.23 -7.32
CA TYR A 120 -7.35 -11.37 -6.43
C TYR A 120 -7.63 -12.85 -6.20
N GLY A 121 -6.98 -13.41 -5.17
CA GLY A 121 -7.23 -14.76 -4.68
C GLY A 121 -6.58 -15.88 -5.51
N GLY A 122 -5.75 -15.54 -6.50
CA GLY A 122 -4.95 -16.51 -7.26
C GLY A 122 -3.51 -16.66 -6.76
N GLY A 123 -2.99 -15.70 -6.00
CA GLY A 123 -1.58 -15.65 -5.61
C GLY A 123 -0.75 -14.71 -6.48
N LEU A 124 0.53 -15.04 -6.61
CA LEU A 124 1.56 -14.24 -7.27
C LEU A 124 1.99 -14.89 -8.59
N SER A 125 2.12 -14.09 -9.64
CA SER A 125 2.58 -14.52 -10.96
C SER A 125 3.77 -13.68 -11.42
N HIS A 126 4.88 -14.31 -11.80
CA HIS A 126 6.09 -13.67 -12.33
C HIS A 126 6.30 -14.03 -13.79
N PHE A 127 6.55 -13.04 -14.65
CA PHE A 127 6.88 -13.30 -16.05
C PHE A 127 8.39 -13.39 -16.22
N ASN A 128 8.90 -14.53 -16.70
CA ASN A 128 10.35 -14.73 -16.88
C ASN A 128 10.88 -14.27 -18.26
N GLY A 129 10.05 -13.57 -19.05
CA GLY A 129 10.36 -13.18 -20.43
C GLY A 129 9.76 -14.10 -21.49
N SER A 130 9.35 -15.32 -21.11
CA SER A 130 8.73 -16.29 -22.02
C SER A 130 7.44 -16.89 -21.47
N ASN A 131 7.43 -17.20 -20.17
CA ASN A 131 6.37 -17.89 -19.49
C ASN A 131 6.05 -17.22 -18.15
N TRP A 132 4.89 -17.57 -17.60
CA TRP A 132 4.47 -17.16 -16.27
C TRP A 132 4.76 -18.27 -15.26
N GLU A 133 5.48 -17.91 -14.21
CA GLU A 133 5.75 -18.74 -13.05
C GLU A 133 4.84 -18.29 -11.92
N ASN A 134 4.11 -19.23 -11.32
CA ASN A 134 3.04 -18.92 -10.40
C ASN A 134 3.33 -19.50 -9.01
N GLN A 135 2.97 -18.76 -7.97
CA GLN A 135 3.07 -19.17 -6.58
C GLN A 135 1.75 -18.90 -5.87
N ASN A 136 1.27 -19.87 -5.09
CA ASN A 136 0.08 -19.73 -4.26
C ASN A 136 0.32 -20.27 -2.84
N THR A 137 -0.73 -20.39 -2.03
CA THR A 137 -0.60 -20.80 -0.63
C THR A 137 0.06 -22.16 -0.40
N PRO A 138 -0.15 -23.21 -1.25
CA PRO A 138 0.59 -24.46 -1.10
C PRO A 138 2.10 -24.32 -1.35
N ASP A 139 2.52 -23.27 -2.06
CA ASP A 139 3.92 -23.01 -2.43
C ASP A 139 4.65 -22.11 -1.42
N GLY A 140 3.99 -21.75 -0.30
CA GLY A 140 4.58 -20.95 0.77
C GLY A 140 4.03 -19.52 0.91
N LEU A 141 3.09 -19.09 0.04
CA LEU A 141 2.38 -17.85 0.30
C LEU A 141 1.45 -17.99 1.52
N ASN A 142 1.43 -16.98 2.38
CA ASN A 142 0.56 -16.95 3.54
C ASN A 142 -0.91 -16.67 3.16
N ASP A 143 -1.14 -16.09 1.99
CA ASP A 143 -2.45 -15.79 1.44
C ASP A 143 -2.38 -15.59 -0.09
N ALA A 144 -3.51 -15.82 -0.79
CA ALA A 144 -3.61 -15.72 -2.24
C ALA A 144 -4.04 -14.31 -2.74
N PHE A 145 -4.49 -13.43 -1.84
CA PHE A 145 -4.84 -12.06 -2.17
C PHE A 145 -3.62 -11.15 -2.03
N ILE A 146 -3.02 -10.72 -3.14
CA ILE A 146 -1.80 -9.92 -3.14
C ILE A 146 -2.09 -8.45 -3.48
N TYR A 147 -2.09 -7.61 -2.46
CA TYR A 147 -2.48 -6.20 -2.54
C TYR A 147 -1.37 -5.27 -3.02
N ASP A 148 -0.14 -5.55 -2.65
CA ASP A 148 1.03 -4.76 -3.04
C ASP A 148 2.29 -5.63 -3.05
N ILE A 149 3.26 -5.20 -3.85
CA ILE A 149 4.53 -5.89 -4.05
C ILE A 149 5.64 -4.85 -3.99
N GLN A 150 6.59 -5.03 -3.08
CA GLN A 150 7.76 -4.17 -2.95
C GLN A 150 9.04 -4.99 -3.00
N PHE A 151 10.00 -4.53 -3.80
CA PHE A 151 11.33 -5.11 -3.87
C PHE A 151 12.29 -4.37 -2.94
N GLU A 152 13.06 -5.12 -2.17
CA GLU A 152 14.16 -4.60 -1.38
C GLU A 152 15.42 -5.44 -1.62
N LYS A 153 16.33 -4.93 -2.46
CA LYS A 153 17.53 -5.64 -2.91
C LYS A 153 17.18 -6.97 -3.60
N GLU A 154 17.35 -8.08 -2.88
CA GLU A 154 17.05 -9.44 -3.34
C GLU A 154 15.75 -9.98 -2.73
N ASN A 155 15.18 -9.27 -1.75
CA ASN A 155 13.98 -9.70 -1.05
C ASN A 155 12.73 -9.12 -1.70
N ILE A 156 11.61 -9.82 -1.50
CA ILE A 156 10.29 -9.36 -1.90
C ILE A 156 9.36 -9.30 -0.69
N TRP A 157 8.70 -8.16 -0.53
CA TRP A 157 7.66 -7.93 0.45
C TRP A 157 6.31 -7.95 -0.24
N LEU A 158 5.41 -8.83 0.22
CA LEU A 158 4.06 -8.94 -0.31
C LEU A 158 3.06 -8.52 0.77
N ALA A 159 2.24 -7.52 0.47
CA ALA A 159 1.09 -7.21 1.30
C ALA A 159 -0.06 -8.16 0.91
N THR A 160 -0.52 -8.96 1.86
CA THR A 160 -1.58 -9.95 1.63
C THR A 160 -2.75 -9.78 2.59
N TRP A 161 -3.90 -10.43 2.34
CA TRP A 161 -5.05 -10.34 3.26
C TRP A 161 -4.70 -10.80 4.67
N SER A 162 -3.89 -11.85 4.78
CA SER A 162 -3.48 -12.44 6.06
C SER A 162 -2.17 -11.85 6.62
N GLY A 163 -1.75 -10.67 6.16
CA GLY A 163 -0.59 -9.95 6.69
C GLY A 163 0.52 -9.75 5.65
N VAL A 164 1.77 -9.80 6.09
CA VAL A 164 2.93 -9.58 5.20
C VAL A 164 3.61 -10.91 4.91
N ASN A 165 3.80 -11.23 3.63
CA ASN A 165 4.72 -12.29 3.21
C ASN A 165 6.09 -11.69 2.94
N PHE A 166 7.15 -12.37 3.39
CA PHE A 166 8.53 -11.98 3.15
C PHE A 166 9.30 -13.20 2.67
N SER A 167 10.01 -13.05 1.56
CA SER A 167 10.83 -14.08 0.92
C SER A 167 12.14 -13.46 0.45
#